data_AF-A0A969S6Y1-F1
#
_entry.id   AF-A0A969S6Y1-F1
#
_cell.length_a   1.000
_cell.length_b   1.000
_cell.length_c   1.000
_cell.angle_alpha   90.00
_cell.angle_beta   90.00
_cell.angle_gamma   90.00
#
_symmetry.space_group_name_H-M   'P 1'
#
loop_
_entity.id
_entity.type
_entity.pdbx_description
1 polymer ?
#
loop_
_entity_poly.entity_id
_entity_poly.type
_entity_poly.pdbx_seq_one_letter_code
_entity_poly.pdbx_strand_id
1 'polypeptide(L)'
;MDIELSIALLEQLGGQPEAFLTAVGYVLASPKLTLTQAAKAMLEPARQSRWTVNWMTMTEAEKATLLLLFDQKPPTGREAIAWAREFTTNPKLSATTIARALESLIVQGLVEKDLLGGRGKYQIVDPVMRTWLKHNRVALKNLILHLEQSWLYHLIRPRRQKYANGHRCNAEVINRFWYFA
;
A
#
# COMPACT_ATOMS: atom_id res chain seq x y z
N MET A 1 -9.00 -18.52 -22.42
CA MET A 1 -8.84 -18.05 -21.03
C MET A 1 -9.70 -18.96 -20.18
N ASP A 2 -9.11 -19.61 -19.19
CA ASP A 2 -9.79 -20.58 -18.33
C ASP A 2 -10.75 -19.87 -17.37
N ILE A 3 -12.02 -20.27 -17.39
CA ILE A 3 -13.10 -19.63 -16.61
C ILE A 3 -12.91 -19.92 -15.11
N GLU A 4 -12.48 -21.12 -14.74
CA GLU A 4 -12.28 -21.51 -13.34
C GLU A 4 -11.15 -20.69 -12.72
N LEU A 5 -10.05 -20.51 -13.47
CA LEU A 5 -8.91 -19.70 -13.05
C LEU A 5 -9.30 -18.21 -12.93
N SER A 6 -10.22 -17.74 -13.76
CA SER A 6 -10.70 -16.35 -13.71
C SER A 6 -11.56 -16.10 -12.47
N ILE A 7 -12.43 -17.04 -12.11
CA ILE A 7 -13.26 -16.99 -10.90
C ILE A 7 -12.37 -17.04 -9.65
N ALA A 8 -11.43 -17.98 -9.58
CA ALA A 8 -10.51 -18.12 -8.45
C ALA A 8 -9.67 -16.85 -8.24
N LEU A 9 -9.21 -16.22 -9.33
CA LEU A 9 -8.49 -14.95 -9.24
C LEU A 9 -9.39 -13.81 -8.73
N LEU A 10 -10.62 -13.71 -9.23
CA LEU A 10 -11.56 -12.70 -8.79
C LEU A 10 -11.88 -12.84 -7.30
N GLU A 11 -12.06 -14.06 -6.80
CA GLU A 11 -12.22 -14.36 -5.38
C GLU A 11 -11.00 -13.94 -4.56
N GLN A 12 -9.78 -14.22 -5.05
CA GLN A 12 -8.54 -13.80 -4.39
C GLN A 12 -8.41 -12.27 -4.30
N LEU A 13 -8.97 -11.54 -5.27
CA LEU A 13 -9.03 -10.08 -5.30
C LEU A 13 -10.25 -9.52 -4.53
N GLY A 14 -10.97 -10.37 -3.79
CA GLY A 14 -12.13 -9.98 -2.98
C GLY A 14 -13.32 -9.53 -3.82
N GLY A 15 -13.50 -10.11 -5.00
CA GLY A 15 -14.62 -9.79 -5.89
C GLY A 15 -14.49 -8.45 -6.62
N GLN A 16 -13.31 -7.82 -6.63
CA GLN A 16 -13.09 -6.50 -7.22
C GLN A 16 -12.87 -6.59 -8.74
N PRO A 17 -13.86 -6.21 -9.58
CA PRO A 17 -13.77 -6.38 -11.03
C PRO A 17 -12.68 -5.48 -11.65
N GLU A 18 -12.45 -4.28 -11.09
CA GLU A 18 -11.41 -3.37 -11.58
C GLU A 18 -10.01 -3.99 -11.49
N ALA A 19 -9.73 -4.71 -10.41
CA ALA A 19 -8.44 -5.37 -10.19
C ALA A 19 -8.25 -6.54 -11.16
N PHE A 20 -9.31 -7.32 -11.38
CA PHE A 20 -9.31 -8.37 -12.39
C PHE A 20 -9.07 -7.81 -13.80
N LEU A 21 -9.78 -6.74 -14.18
CA LEU A 21 -9.62 -6.09 -15.47
C LEU A 21 -8.21 -5.50 -15.65
N THR A 22 -7.58 -5.02 -14.57
CA THR A 22 -6.19 -4.56 -14.59
C THR A 22 -5.23 -5.72 -14.90
N ALA A 23 -5.43 -6.90 -14.28
CA ALA A 23 -4.64 -8.09 -14.58
C ALA A 23 -4.85 -8.56 -16.04
N VAL A 24 -6.09 -8.54 -16.54
CA VAL A 24 -6.37 -8.82 -17.96
C VAL A 24 -5.66 -7.82 -18.88
N GLY A 25 -5.68 -6.53 -18.55
CA GLY A 25 -4.96 -5.49 -19.29
C GLY A 25 -3.46 -5.78 -19.40
N TYR A 26 -2.84 -6.31 -18.34
CA TYR A 26 -1.43 -6.73 -18.36
C TYR A 26 -1.18 -7.96 -19.25
N VAL A 27 -2.10 -8.92 -19.30
CA VAL A 27 -2.00 -10.05 -20.25
C VAL A 27 -2.10 -9.53 -21.69
N LEU A 28 -3.04 -8.63 -21.97
CA LEU A 28 -3.21 -8.05 -23.30
C LEU A 28 -2.00 -7.21 -23.73
N ALA A 29 -1.40 -6.46 -22.81
CA ALA A 29 -0.19 -5.68 -23.07
C ALA A 29 1.09 -6.53 -23.17
N SER A 30 1.07 -7.77 -22.67
CA SER A 30 2.22 -8.66 -22.67
C SER A 30 1.76 -10.11 -22.85
N PRO A 31 1.56 -10.57 -24.11
CA PRO A 31 0.94 -11.87 -24.41
C PRO A 31 1.68 -13.11 -23.88
N LYS A 32 2.92 -12.93 -23.38
CA LYS A 32 3.71 -13.98 -22.73
C LYS A 32 3.32 -14.22 -21.27
N LEU A 33 2.59 -13.30 -20.64
CA LEU A 33 2.16 -13.42 -19.25
C LEU A 33 0.89 -14.27 -19.15
N THR A 34 0.90 -15.23 -18.23
CA THR A 34 -0.34 -15.88 -17.80
C THR A 34 -1.17 -14.92 -16.95
N LEU A 35 -2.48 -15.15 -16.85
CA LEU A 35 -3.37 -14.33 -16.01
C LEU A 35 -2.90 -14.29 -14.54
N THR A 36 -2.40 -15.41 -14.01
CA THR A 36 -1.82 -15.48 -12.66
C THR A 36 -0.54 -14.65 -12.54
N GLN A 37 0.34 -14.68 -13.55
CA GLN A 37 1.55 -13.85 -13.56
C GLN A 37 1.21 -12.36 -13.67
N ALA A 38 0.21 -12.01 -14.48
CA ALA A 38 -0.27 -10.65 -14.60
C ALA A 38 -0.92 -10.13 -13.31
N ALA A 39 -1.68 -10.97 -12.61
CA ALA A 39 -2.22 -10.65 -11.29
C ALA A 39 -1.13 -10.41 -10.25
N LYS A 40 -0.09 -11.27 -10.22
CA LYS A 40 1.09 -11.05 -9.36
C LYS A 40 1.80 -9.76 -9.72
N ALA A 41 2.01 -9.50 -11.00
CA ALA A 41 2.64 -8.30 -11.50
C ALA A 41 1.89 -7.02 -11.09
N MET A 42 0.56 -7.03 -11.05
CA MET A 42 -0.24 -5.90 -10.55
C MET A 42 0.01 -5.58 -9.07
N LEU A 43 0.41 -6.58 -8.29
CA LEU A 43 0.74 -6.42 -6.88
C LEU A 43 2.21 -6.04 -6.66
N GLU A 44 3.05 -6.07 -7.70
CA GLU A 44 4.45 -5.65 -7.61
C GLU A 44 4.54 -4.15 -7.31
N PRO A 45 5.24 -3.73 -6.25
CA PRO A 45 5.37 -2.33 -5.90
C PRO A 45 6.10 -1.48 -6.94
N ALA A 46 6.95 -2.11 -7.77
CA ALA A 46 7.65 -1.48 -8.88
C ALA A 46 6.71 -1.10 -10.03
N ARG A 47 5.56 -1.77 -10.16
CA ARG A 47 4.57 -1.46 -11.20
C ARG A 47 3.60 -0.40 -10.70
N GLN A 48 3.29 0.55 -11.56
CA GLN A 48 2.27 1.55 -11.28
C GLN A 48 0.88 0.92 -11.45
N SER A 49 0.25 0.62 -10.31
CA SER A 49 -1.16 0.24 -10.18
C SER A 49 -1.84 1.25 -9.25
N ARG A 50 -3.18 1.26 -9.22
CA ARG A 50 -3.94 2.15 -8.33
C ARG A 50 -3.46 2.04 -6.86
N TRP A 51 -3.21 0.82 -6.40
CA TRP A 51 -2.78 0.55 -5.02
C TRP A 51 -1.35 1.00 -4.75
N THR A 52 -0.43 0.81 -5.69
CA THR A 52 0.95 1.28 -5.51
C THR A 52 1.02 2.79 -5.59
N VAL A 53 0.23 3.44 -6.46
CA VAL A 53 0.12 4.91 -6.50
C VAL A 53 -0.46 5.44 -5.18
N ASN A 54 -1.57 4.87 -4.71
CA ASN A 54 -2.17 5.23 -3.43
C ASN A 54 -1.13 5.11 -2.30
N TRP A 55 -0.45 3.96 -2.20
CA TRP A 55 0.62 3.74 -1.23
C TRP A 55 1.73 4.79 -1.35
N MET A 56 2.24 5.07 -2.55
CA MET A 56 3.34 6.02 -2.73
C MET A 56 2.95 7.46 -2.33
N THR A 57 1.69 7.84 -2.54
CA THR A 57 1.18 9.18 -2.16
C THR A 57 0.84 9.34 -0.68
N MET A 58 0.69 8.24 0.06
CA MET A 58 0.45 8.27 1.51
C MET A 58 1.64 8.85 2.28
N THR A 59 1.31 9.59 3.33
CA THR A 59 2.26 10.00 4.36
C THR A 59 2.79 8.78 5.11
N GLU A 60 3.96 8.91 5.73
CA GLU A 60 4.50 7.82 6.55
C GLU A 60 3.58 7.44 7.72
N ALA A 61 2.86 8.41 8.28
CA ALA A 61 1.89 8.15 9.34
C ALA A 61 0.72 7.29 8.84
N GLU A 62 0.20 7.56 7.64
CA GLU A 62 -0.84 6.74 7.00
C GLU A 62 -0.32 5.33 6.69
N LYS A 63 0.88 5.20 6.13
CA LYS A 63 1.51 3.89 5.86
C LYS A 63 1.67 3.07 7.15
N ALA A 64 2.23 3.67 8.19
CA ALA A 64 2.42 3.03 9.49
C ALA A 64 1.08 2.65 10.14
N THR A 65 0.07 3.50 10.01
CA THR A 65 -1.30 3.23 10.50
C THR A 65 -1.95 2.08 9.75
N LEU A 66 -1.81 2.03 8.42
CA LEU A 66 -2.34 0.96 7.60
C LEU A 66 -1.70 -0.39 7.95
N LEU A 67 -0.38 -0.41 8.20
CA LEU A 67 0.35 -1.60 8.66
C LEU A 67 -0.09 -2.06 10.06
N LEU A 68 -0.34 -1.11 10.98
CA LEU A 68 -0.90 -1.42 12.30
C LEU A 68 -2.24 -2.14 12.20
N LEU A 69 -3.14 -1.63 11.36
CA LEU A 69 -4.45 -2.23 11.15
C LEU A 69 -4.36 -3.59 10.48
N PHE A 70 -3.45 -3.73 9.50
CA PHE A 70 -3.21 -5.02 8.83
C PHE A 70 -2.75 -6.10 9.83
N ASP A 71 -1.86 -5.75 10.76
CA ASP A 71 -1.38 -6.64 11.82
C ASP A 71 -2.33 -6.70 13.04
N GLN A 72 -3.53 -6.13 12.92
CA GLN A 72 -4.59 -6.15 13.95
C GLN A 72 -4.14 -5.58 15.30
N LYS A 73 -3.18 -4.66 15.29
CA LYS A 73 -2.68 -3.98 16.49
C LYS A 73 -3.59 -2.80 16.83
N PRO A 74 -3.90 -2.57 18.12
CA PRO A 74 -4.76 -1.47 18.52
C PRO A 74 -4.05 -0.12 18.24
N PRO A 75 -4.60 0.77 17.40
CA PRO A 75 -3.86 1.90 16.83
C PRO A 75 -3.44 2.97 17.86
N THR A 76 -4.07 3.01 19.04
CA THR A 76 -3.81 4.01 20.09
C THR A 76 -2.97 3.48 21.27
N GLY A 77 -2.60 2.20 21.27
CA GLY A 77 -1.78 1.62 22.34
C GLY A 77 -0.33 2.10 22.30
N ARG A 78 0.31 2.29 23.46
CA ARG A 78 1.73 2.70 23.54
C ARG A 78 2.66 1.73 22.81
N GLU A 79 2.41 0.43 22.95
CA GLU A 79 3.16 -0.63 22.26
C GLU A 79 2.92 -0.62 20.74
N ALA A 80 1.70 -0.31 20.31
CA ALA A 80 1.38 -0.17 18.89
C ALA A 80 2.09 1.04 18.28
N ILE A 81 2.15 2.17 19.00
CA ILE A 81 2.92 3.35 18.55
C ILE A 81 4.41 3.02 18.45
N ALA A 82 4.97 2.31 19.44
CA ALA A 82 6.36 1.88 19.42
C ALA A 82 6.65 0.95 18.23
N TRP A 83 5.77 -0.03 18.00
CA TRP A 83 5.85 -0.94 16.86
C TRP A 83 5.74 -0.20 15.53
N ALA A 84 4.82 0.75 15.40
CA ALA A 84 4.61 1.53 14.18
C ALA A 84 5.81 2.42 13.84
N ARG A 85 6.58 2.86 14.84
CA ARG A 85 7.85 3.59 14.64
C ARG A 85 8.91 2.76 13.93
N GLU A 86 8.85 1.44 13.99
CA GLU A 86 9.75 0.58 13.18
C GLU A 86 9.50 0.73 11.67
N PHE A 87 8.38 1.34 11.27
CA PHE A 87 7.95 1.51 9.88
C PHE A 87 7.86 2.98 9.46
N THR A 88 8.49 3.89 10.19
CA THR A 88 8.55 5.30 9.80
C THR A 88 9.82 5.96 10.31
N THR A 89 10.37 6.86 9.51
CA THR A 89 11.49 7.71 9.92
C THR A 89 11.05 8.90 10.78
N ASN A 90 9.74 9.03 11.06
CA ASN A 90 9.17 10.15 11.78
C ASN A 90 9.27 9.95 13.30
N PRO A 91 10.17 10.66 14.00
CA PRO A 91 10.31 10.54 15.45
C PRO A 91 9.08 11.07 16.21
N LYS A 92 8.19 11.82 15.53
CA LYS A 92 6.99 12.44 16.10
C LYS A 92 5.73 11.60 15.90
N LEU A 93 5.85 10.31 15.56
CA LEU A 93 4.70 9.42 15.55
C LEU A 93 4.13 9.32 16.97
N SER A 94 2.89 9.78 17.12
CA SER A 94 2.15 9.88 18.39
C SER A 94 0.72 9.37 18.18
N ALA A 95 0.00 9.12 19.28
CA ALA A 95 -1.41 8.71 19.21
C ALA A 95 -2.27 9.70 18.40
N THR A 96 -2.03 11.01 18.54
CA THR A 96 -2.73 12.06 17.80
C THR A 96 -2.41 12.01 16.31
N THR A 97 -1.14 11.74 15.95
CA THR A 97 -0.72 11.57 14.55
C THR A 97 -1.39 10.37 13.91
N ILE A 98 -1.47 9.24 14.62
CA ILE A 98 -2.15 8.02 14.17
C ILE A 98 -3.66 8.26 14.05
N ALA A 99 -4.29 8.92 15.02
CA ALA A 99 -5.71 9.26 14.95
C ALA A 99 -6.03 10.11 13.71
N ARG A 100 -5.21 11.13 13.40
CA ARG A 100 -5.37 11.93 12.17
C ARG A 100 -5.16 11.11 10.90
N ALA A 101 -4.20 10.18 10.92
CA ALA A 101 -3.97 9.27 9.80
C ALA A 101 -5.14 8.31 9.58
N LEU A 102 -5.76 7.79 10.66
CA LEU A 102 -6.98 6.97 10.58
C LEU A 102 -8.13 7.74 9.92
N GLU A 103 -8.40 8.97 10.36
CA GLU A 103 -9.44 9.81 9.75
C GLU A 103 -9.17 10.06 8.26
N SER A 104 -7.91 10.33 7.90
CA SER A 104 -7.52 10.49 6.49
C SER A 104 -7.76 9.21 5.67
N LEU A 105 -7.39 8.04 6.20
CA LEU A 105 -7.59 6.75 5.55
C LEU A 105 -9.07 6.38 5.42
N ILE A 106 -9.91 6.83 6.36
CA ILE A 106 -11.38 6.68 6.29
C ILE A 106 -11.93 7.55 5.16
N VAL A 107 -11.54 8.82 5.07
CA VAL A 107 -11.96 9.73 4.00
C VAL A 107 -11.54 9.19 2.62
N GLN A 108 -10.39 8.52 2.53
CA GLN A 108 -9.91 7.87 1.31
C GLN A 108 -10.64 6.56 0.96
N GLY A 109 -11.54 6.08 1.83
CA GLY A 109 -12.27 4.81 1.62
C GLY A 109 -11.39 3.57 1.74
N LEU A 110 -10.24 3.65 2.41
CA LEU A 110 -9.32 2.53 2.60
C LEU A 110 -9.50 1.83 3.94
N VAL A 111 -10.03 2.55 4.93
CA VAL A 111 -10.31 2.06 6.27
C VAL A 111 -11.74 2.40 6.64
N GLU A 112 -12.41 1.51 7.36
CA GLU A 112 -13.70 1.82 7.99
C GLU A 112 -13.63 1.54 9.49
N LYS A 113 -14.50 2.23 10.21
CA LYS A 113 -14.74 2.00 11.64
C LYS A 113 -15.88 1.01 11.79
N ASP A 114 -15.58 -0.17 12.30
CA ASP A 114 -16.56 -1.14 12.76
C ASP A 114 -17.23 -0.60 14.03
N LEU A 115 -18.49 -0.19 13.87
CA LEU A 115 -19.34 0.35 14.91
C LEU A 115 -20.06 -0.75 15.71
N LEU A 116 -20.11 -1.99 15.20
CA LEU A 116 -20.89 -3.09 15.76
C LEU A 116 -20.08 -3.93 16.77
N GLY A 117 -18.76 -3.95 16.64
CA GLY A 117 -17.88 -4.83 17.42
C GLY A 117 -17.55 -4.43 18.86
N GLY A 118 -18.09 -3.32 19.39
CA GLY A 118 -17.80 -2.81 20.74
C GLY A 118 -16.32 -2.43 20.92
N ARG A 119 -16.05 -1.13 21.09
CA ARG A 119 -14.71 -0.49 21.05
C ARG A 119 -14.16 -0.27 19.62
N GLY A 120 -14.90 0.48 18.81
CA GLY A 120 -14.41 1.19 17.61
C GLY A 120 -13.23 0.54 16.89
N LYS A 121 -13.44 -0.68 16.38
CA LYS A 121 -12.40 -1.41 15.66
C LYS A 121 -12.26 -0.77 14.28
N TYR A 122 -11.04 -0.64 13.79
CA TYR A 122 -10.78 -0.13 12.45
C TYR A 122 -10.36 -1.31 11.57
N GLN A 123 -10.86 -1.35 10.34
CA GLN A 123 -10.53 -2.40 9.38
C GLN A 123 -10.21 -1.82 8.01
N ILE A 124 -9.22 -2.38 7.33
CA ILE A 124 -8.91 -2.03 5.94
C ILE A 124 -10.05 -2.55 5.07
N VAL A 125 -10.75 -1.74 4.29
CA VAL A 125 -11.92 -2.24 3.53
C VAL A 125 -11.59 -2.69 2.12
N ASP A 126 -10.53 -2.16 1.53
CA ASP A 126 -10.09 -2.57 0.20
C ASP A 126 -9.41 -3.96 0.29
N PRO A 127 -10.02 -5.02 -0.27
CA PRO A 127 -9.48 -6.37 -0.20
C PRO A 127 -8.21 -6.51 -1.04
N VAL A 128 -8.06 -5.72 -2.10
CA VAL A 128 -6.86 -5.73 -2.94
C VAL A 128 -5.72 -5.03 -2.21
N MET A 129 -6.01 -3.95 -1.48
CA MET A 129 -5.02 -3.34 -0.57
C MET A 129 -4.56 -4.32 0.51
N ARG A 130 -5.48 -5.09 1.12
CA ARG A 130 -5.10 -6.16 2.07
C ARG A 130 -4.20 -7.21 1.41
N THR A 131 -4.56 -7.68 0.22
CA THR A 131 -3.76 -8.66 -0.54
C THR A 131 -2.40 -8.09 -0.93
N TRP A 132 -2.34 -6.81 -1.31
CA TRP A 132 -1.11 -6.10 -1.63
C TRP A 132 -0.18 -5.99 -0.43
N LEU A 133 -0.70 -5.60 0.75
CA LEU A 133 0.09 -5.58 1.99
C LEU A 133 0.58 -6.97 2.37
N LYS A 134 -0.27 -8.00 2.25
CA LYS A 134 0.13 -9.39 2.51
C LYS A 134 1.30 -9.81 1.64
N HIS A 135 1.31 -9.41 0.37
CA HIS A 135 2.39 -9.75 -0.56
C HIS A 135 3.67 -8.95 -0.28
N ASN A 136 3.54 -7.68 0.10
CA ASN A 136 4.66 -6.74 0.14
C ASN A 136 5.20 -6.44 1.55
N ARG A 137 4.58 -6.95 2.62
CA ARG A 137 4.91 -6.61 4.02
C ARG A 137 6.39 -6.71 4.36
N VAL A 138 7.05 -7.79 3.95
CA VAL A 138 8.48 -8.04 4.25
C VAL A 138 9.36 -7.04 3.50
N ALA A 139 9.11 -6.88 2.20
CA ALA A 139 9.87 -5.96 1.37
C ALA A 139 9.67 -4.50 1.80
N LEU A 140 8.46 -4.12 2.23
CA LEU A 140 8.16 -2.79 2.77
C LEU A 140 8.91 -2.51 4.07
N LYS A 141 9.03 -3.49 4.97
CA LYS A 141 9.84 -3.38 6.19
C LYS A 141 11.30 -3.09 5.84
N ASN A 142 11.85 -3.83 4.87
CA ASN A 142 13.23 -3.67 4.44
C ASN A 142 13.47 -2.36 3.67
N LEU A 143 12.52 -1.93 2.83
CA LEU A 143 12.60 -0.68 2.07
C LEU A 143 12.69 0.53 2.99
N ILE A 144 11.90 0.56 4.07
CA ILE A 144 11.93 1.65 5.05
C ILE A 144 13.29 1.70 5.76
N LEU A 145 13.86 0.54 6.11
CA LEU A 145 15.20 0.43 6.72
C LEU A 145 16.34 0.78 5.75
N HIS A 146 16.20 0.48 4.44
CA HIS A 146 17.20 0.82 3.43
C HIS A 146 17.17 2.30 3.00
N LEU A 147 15.99 2.94 3.06
CA LEU A 147 15.88 4.38 2.85
C LEU A 147 16.58 5.20 3.96
N GLU A 148 16.86 4.63 5.14
CA GLU A 148 17.72 5.24 6.16
C GLU A 148 19.20 5.32 5.74
N GLN A 149 19.64 4.47 4.79
CA GLN A 149 21.05 4.38 4.37
C GLN A 149 21.33 5.07 3.03
N SER A 150 20.29 5.42 2.26
CA SER A 150 20.45 6.01 0.93
C SER A 150 20.06 7.49 0.88
N TRP A 151 21.01 8.34 0.51
CA TRP A 151 20.85 9.77 0.22
C TRP A 151 19.71 10.09 -0.77
N LEU A 152 19.22 9.10 -1.52
CA LEU A 152 18.11 9.21 -2.48
C LEU A 152 16.74 9.43 -1.82
N TYR A 153 16.57 9.17 -0.52
CA TYR A 153 15.30 9.41 0.19
C TYR A 153 14.85 10.89 0.10
N HIS A 154 15.80 11.82 0.05
CA HIS A 154 15.51 13.25 -0.12
C HIS A 154 15.04 13.65 -1.53
N LEU A 155 15.27 12.80 -2.54
CA LEU A 155 14.91 13.06 -3.94
C LEU A 155 13.54 12.50 -4.32
N ILE A 156 13.05 11.47 -3.63
CA ILE A 156 11.77 10.80 -3.91
C ILE A 156 10.61 11.43 -3.14
N ARG A 157 10.89 12.15 -2.05
CA ARG A 157 9.86 12.83 -1.27
C ARG A 157 9.19 13.87 -2.17
N PRO A 158 7.87 13.78 -2.45
CA PRO A 158 7.17 14.91 -3.03
C PRO A 158 7.23 16.00 -1.96
N ARG A 159 8.05 17.05 -2.18
CA ARG A 159 7.80 18.31 -1.49
C ARG A 159 6.33 18.60 -1.78
N ARG A 160 5.53 18.88 -0.75
CA ARG A 160 4.25 19.58 -0.94
C ARG A 160 4.55 20.98 -1.50
N GLN A 161 5.06 21.05 -2.71
CA GLN A 161 4.90 22.22 -3.56
C GLN A 161 3.51 22.06 -4.18
N LYS A 162 2.71 23.10 -3.99
CA LYS A 162 1.50 23.31 -4.76
C LYS A 162 1.88 23.18 -6.24
N TYR A 163 1.33 22.19 -6.93
CA TYR A 163 1.38 22.09 -8.38
C TYR A 163 -0.06 21.77 -8.81
N ALA A 164 -0.83 22.53 -9.61
CA ALA A 164 -0.47 23.48 -10.67
C ALA A 164 0.73 22.96 -11.46
N ASN A 165 0.44 22.06 -12.40
CA ASN A 165 1.31 21.53 -13.45
C ASN A 165 2.13 20.27 -13.09
N GLY A 166 1.51 19.12 -13.33
CA GLY A 166 1.95 18.23 -14.42
C GLY A 166 3.40 17.74 -14.45
N HIS A 167 3.99 17.28 -13.34
CA HIS A 167 5.24 16.52 -13.39
C HIS A 167 5.07 15.08 -12.89
N ARG A 168 5.39 14.14 -13.79
CA ARG A 168 5.41 12.70 -13.57
C ARG A 168 6.52 12.35 -12.56
N CYS A 169 6.18 11.65 -11.48
CA CYS A 169 7.18 10.96 -10.65
C CYS A 169 8.00 10.00 -11.53
N ASN A 170 9.31 10.14 -11.47
CA ASN A 170 10.25 9.44 -12.35
C ASN A 170 10.33 7.94 -11.99
N ALA A 171 9.79 7.08 -12.85
CA ALA A 171 9.64 5.64 -12.61
C ALA A 171 10.99 4.88 -12.49
N GLU A 172 12.09 5.45 -13.00
CA GLU A 172 13.43 4.84 -12.94
C GLU A 172 13.99 4.71 -11.53
N VAL A 173 13.68 5.66 -10.64
CA VAL A 173 14.19 5.61 -9.26
C VAL A 173 13.51 4.49 -8.48
N ILE A 174 12.21 4.28 -8.70
CA ILE A 174 11.45 3.20 -8.06
C ILE A 174 11.95 1.83 -8.56
N ASN A 175 12.17 1.68 -9.87
CA ASN A 175 12.66 0.41 -10.43
C ASN A 175 14.01 -0.03 -9.84
N ARG A 176 14.97 0.88 -9.63
CA ARG A 176 16.27 0.49 -9.05
C ARG A 176 16.18 -0.03 -7.61
N PHE A 177 15.22 0.41 -6.80
CA PHE A 177 15.15 -0.04 -5.40
C PHE A 177 14.55 -1.45 -5.24
N TRP A 178 13.67 -1.87 -6.14
CA TRP A 178 13.00 -3.19 -6.04
C TRP A 178 13.83 -4.36 -6.59
N TYR A 179 14.86 -4.10 -7.40
CA TYR A 179 15.73 -5.16 -7.95
C TYR A 179 16.89 -5.56 -7.01
N PHE A 180 17.10 -4.85 -5.89
CA PHE A 180 18.21 -5.10 -4.95
C PHE A 180 17.78 -5.52 -3.52
N ALA A 181 16.49 -5.83 -3.30
CA ALA A 181 15.95 -6.33 -2.04
C ALA A 181 15.33 -7.72 -2.23
#